data_AF-A0A3P6E795-F1
#
_entry.id   AF-A0A3P6E795-F1
#
_cell.length_a   1.000
_cell.length_b   1.000
_cell.length_c   1.000
_cell.angle_alpha   90.00
_cell.angle_beta   90.00
_cell.angle_gamma   90.00
#
_symmetry.space_group_name_H-M   'P 1'
#
loop_
_entity.id
_entity.type
_entity.pdbx_description
1 polymer ?
#
loop_
_entity_poly.entity_id
_entity_poly.type
_entity_poly.pdbx_seq_one_letter_code
_entity_poly.pdbx_strand_id
1 'polypeptide(L)'
;MGSYFRGMLKQEWINSLPRLNTSLDSDIRSILKFSYDALDDEDKYLFIHIACFFSSEKIHKVEEHLAKKFLEVRQRLNVLAEKSLISIESGYIKMHSLLQKLGLEIVCKQSTHEP
;
A
#
# COMPACT_ATOMS: atom_id res chain seq x y z
N MET A 1 -4.21 -4.34 16.64
CA MET A 1 -4.99 -3.16 17.11
C MET A 1 -5.65 -3.39 18.46
N GLY A 2 -6.26 -4.55 18.77
CA GLY A 2 -6.99 -4.75 20.05
C GLY A 2 -6.17 -4.56 21.33
N SER A 3 -4.87 -4.88 21.32
CA SER A 3 -3.98 -4.73 22.49
C SER A 3 -3.66 -3.27 22.84
N TYR A 4 -3.57 -2.38 21.85
CA TYR A 4 -3.26 -0.96 22.05
C TYR A 4 -4.34 -0.24 22.88
N PHE A 5 -5.58 -0.70 22.80
CA PHE A 5 -6.72 -0.11 23.49
C PHE A 5 -7.01 -0.72 24.86
N ARG A 6 -6.21 -1.69 25.31
CA ARG A 6 -6.46 -2.40 26.56
C ARG A 6 -6.28 -1.46 27.74
N GLY A 7 -7.35 -1.24 28.51
CA GLY A 7 -7.33 -0.38 29.71
C GLY A 7 -7.54 1.11 29.44
N MET A 8 -7.77 1.52 28.19
CA MET A 8 -8.09 2.92 27.85
C MET A 8 -9.56 3.25 28.13
N LEU A 9 -9.82 4.50 28.52
CA LEU A 9 -11.18 5.03 28.62
C LEU A 9 -11.76 5.33 27.22
N LYS A 10 -13.10 5.33 27.09
CA LYS A 10 -13.79 5.60 25.81
C LYS A 10 -13.35 6.91 25.15
N GLN A 11 -13.12 7.96 25.94
CA GLN A 11 -12.68 9.26 25.41
C GLN A 11 -11.23 9.21 24.89
N GLU A 12 -10.33 8.54 25.62
CA GLU A 12 -8.95 8.32 25.18
C GLU A 12 -8.90 7.46 23.92
N TRP A 13 -9.78 6.46 23.84
CA TRP A 13 -9.95 5.60 22.67
C TRP A 13 -10.29 6.44 21.43
N ILE A 14 -11.34 7.28 21.52
CA ILE A 14 -11.77 8.18 20.44
C ILE A 14 -10.63 9.14 20.04
N ASN A 15 -9.94 9.72 21.02
CA ASN A 15 -8.84 10.66 20.78
C ASN A 15 -7.62 9.99 20.13
N SER A 16 -7.46 8.67 20.27
CA SER A 16 -6.35 7.92 19.67
C SER A 16 -6.60 7.42 18.25
N LEU A 17 -7.87 7.35 17.81
CA LEU A 17 -8.26 6.90 16.46
C LEU A 17 -7.59 7.69 15.32
N PRO A 18 -7.44 9.03 15.38
CA PRO A 18 -6.78 9.78 14.32
C PRO A 18 -5.32 9.33 14.11
N ARG A 19 -4.57 9.08 15.19
CA ARG A 19 -3.16 8.65 15.11
C ARG A 19 -3.02 7.26 14.46
N LEU A 20 -3.95 6.35 14.74
CA LEU A 20 -4.02 5.02 14.10
C LEU A 20 -4.43 5.11 12.62
N ASN A 21 -5.22 6.11 12.27
CA ASN A 21 -5.62 6.33 10.89
C ASN A 21 -4.50 6.93 10.06
N THR A 22 -3.68 7.82 10.64
CA THR A 22 -2.62 8.53 9.92
C THR A 22 -1.28 7.81 9.89
N SER A 23 -0.95 6.98 10.88
CA SER A 23 0.34 6.31 10.96
C SER A 23 0.20 4.79 11.04
N LEU A 24 1.05 4.09 10.29
CA LEU A 24 1.23 2.67 10.51
C LEU A 24 2.03 2.44 11.80
N ASP A 25 1.50 1.59 12.67
CA ASP A 25 2.22 1.02 13.81
C ASP A 25 3.59 0.47 13.36
N SER A 26 4.63 0.64 14.18
CA SER A 26 6.00 0.32 13.80
C SER A 26 6.20 -1.15 13.46
N ASP A 27 5.54 -2.04 14.19
CA ASP A 27 5.71 -3.48 14.02
C ASP A 27 5.01 -3.92 12.74
N ILE A 28 3.77 -3.44 12.54
CA ILE A 28 3.01 -3.66 11.30
C ILE A 28 3.79 -3.10 10.09
N ARG A 29 4.37 -1.90 10.22
CA ARG A 29 5.18 -1.27 9.18
C ARG A 29 6.37 -2.13 8.81
N SER A 30 7.11 -2.62 9.80
CA SER A 30 8.29 -3.46 9.58
C SER A 30 7.94 -4.72 8.80
N ILE A 31 6.85 -5.39 9.18
CA ILE A 31 6.37 -6.61 8.52
C ILE A 31 5.97 -6.34 7.06
N LEU A 32 5.17 -5.30 6.81
CA LEU A 32 4.73 -4.99 5.44
C LEU A 32 5.88 -4.47 4.58
N LYS A 33 6.80 -3.71 5.17
CA LYS A 33 7.99 -3.20 4.50
C LYS A 33 8.94 -4.32 4.10
N PHE A 34 9.06 -5.39 4.88
CA PHE A 34 9.85 -6.57 4.50
C PHE A 34 9.38 -7.16 3.17
N SER A 35 8.08 -7.34 2.99
CA SER A 35 7.52 -7.85 1.72
C SER A 35 7.72 -6.86 0.56
N TYR A 36 7.62 -5.56 0.82
CA TYR A 36 7.88 -4.52 -0.17
C TYR A 36 9.36 -4.43 -0.57
N ASP A 37 10.28 -4.51 0.39
CA ASP A 37 11.72 -4.39 0.13
C ASP A 37 12.25 -5.57 -0.71
N ALA A 38 11.55 -6.72 -0.68
CA ALA A 38 11.81 -7.91 -1.49
C ALA A 38 11.30 -7.84 -2.95
N LEU A 39 10.69 -6.74 -3.36
CA LEU A 39 10.34 -6.46 -4.75
C LEU A 39 11.55 -5.88 -5.52
N ASP A 40 11.59 -6.08 -6.83
CA ASP A 40 12.49 -5.32 -7.69
C ASP A 40 12.05 -3.85 -7.80
N ASP A 41 12.92 -2.98 -8.31
CA ASP A 41 12.72 -1.54 -8.29
C ASP A 41 11.50 -1.09 -9.12
N GLU A 42 11.23 -1.78 -10.23
CA GLU A 42 10.08 -1.49 -11.08
C GLU A 42 8.78 -1.97 -10.42
N ASP A 43 8.78 -3.14 -9.79
CA ASP A 43 7.63 -3.63 -9.01
C ASP A 43 7.36 -2.76 -7.78
N LYS A 44 8.40 -2.26 -7.11
CA LYS A 44 8.29 -1.26 -6.03
C LYS A 44 7.62 0.02 -6.52
N TYR A 45 8.01 0.48 -7.70
CA TYR A 45 7.43 1.66 -8.31
C TYR A 45 5.97 1.43 -8.69
N LEU A 46 5.64 0.28 -9.30
CA LEU A 46 4.27 -0.12 -9.61
C LEU A 46 3.39 -0.21 -8.36
N PHE A 47 3.89 -0.82 -7.28
CA PHE A 47 3.19 -0.91 -5.99
C PHE A 47 2.78 0.48 -5.47
N ILE A 48 3.70 1.45 -5.53
CA ILE A 48 3.43 2.83 -5.11
C ILE A 48 2.34 3.47 -6.00
N HIS A 49 2.41 3.30 -7.32
CA HIS A 49 1.37 3.81 -8.23
C HIS A 49 -0.01 3.24 -7.91
N ILE A 50 -0.09 1.95 -7.62
CA ILE A 50 -1.35 1.31 -7.23
C ILE A 50 -1.86 1.84 -5.90
N ALA A 51 -0.98 1.97 -4.89
CA ALA A 51 -1.35 2.51 -3.59
C ALA A 51 -1.93 3.94 -3.71
N CYS A 52 -1.30 4.79 -4.51
CA CYS A 52 -1.70 6.18 -4.65
C CYS A 52 -2.97 6.35 -5.50
N PHE A 53 -3.09 5.63 -6.62
CA PHE A 53 -4.08 5.97 -7.66
C PHE A 53 -5.01 4.82 -8.06
N PHE A 54 -4.59 3.55 -7.93
CA PHE A 54 -5.27 2.45 -8.61
C PHE A 54 -5.76 1.31 -7.71
N SER A 55 -5.83 1.51 -6.39
CA SER A 55 -6.19 0.48 -5.40
C SER A 55 -7.61 -0.09 -5.52
N SER A 56 -8.45 0.46 -6.40
CA SER A 56 -9.80 -0.03 -6.72
C SER A 56 -10.16 0.16 -8.18
N GLU A 57 -9.16 0.26 -9.07
CA GLU A 57 -9.37 0.48 -10.50
C GLU A 57 -9.45 -0.83 -11.29
N LYS A 58 -10.06 -0.74 -12.49
CA LYS A 58 -10.15 -1.88 -13.39
C LYS A 58 -8.78 -2.22 -13.96
N ILE A 59 -8.43 -3.50 -13.99
CA ILE A 59 -7.11 -3.96 -14.41
C ILE A 59 -6.71 -3.48 -15.81
N HIS A 60 -7.64 -3.52 -16.78
CA HIS A 60 -7.38 -3.05 -18.15
C HIS A 60 -7.07 -1.56 -18.23
N LYS A 61 -7.68 -0.74 -17.37
CA LYS A 61 -7.40 0.70 -17.32
C LYS A 61 -6.02 0.97 -16.76
N VAL A 62 -5.62 0.20 -15.74
CA VAL A 62 -4.30 0.30 -15.13
C VAL A 62 -3.23 -0.13 -16.14
N GLU A 63 -3.46 -1.22 -16.86
CA GLU A 63 -2.58 -1.66 -17.96
C GLU A 63 -2.43 -0.59 -19.03
N GLU A 64 -3.54 -0.03 -19.53
CA GLU A 64 -3.52 1.03 -20.55
C GLU A 64 -2.78 2.28 -20.07
N HIS A 65 -3.04 2.73 -18.85
CA HIS A 65 -2.43 3.93 -18.28
C HIS A 65 -0.92 3.75 -18.04
N LEU A 66 -0.50 2.53 -17.69
CA LEU A 66 0.88 2.23 -17.34
C LEU A 66 1.70 1.66 -18.52
N ALA A 67 1.07 1.33 -19.65
CA ALA A 67 1.71 0.74 -20.82
C ALA A 67 2.90 1.55 -21.38
N LYS A 68 2.89 2.88 -21.20
CA LYS A 68 3.99 3.75 -21.66
C LYS A 68 5.13 3.88 -20.65
N LYS A 69 4.88 3.52 -19.39
CA LYS A 69 5.79 3.79 -18.27
C LYS A 69 6.48 2.53 -17.76
N PHE A 70 5.82 1.40 -17.89
CA PHE A 70 6.28 0.11 -17.40
C PHE A 70 6.24 -0.91 -18.54
N LEU A 71 7.29 -1.72 -18.63
CA LEU A 71 7.27 -2.92 -19.46
C LEU A 71 6.53 -4.04 -18.72
N GLU A 72 5.78 -4.84 -19.47
CA GLU A 72 5.15 -6.07 -18.98
C GLU A 72 4.20 -5.85 -17.78
N VAL A 73 3.41 -4.77 -17.79
CA VAL A 73 2.50 -4.39 -16.68
C VAL A 73 1.68 -5.56 -16.16
N ARG A 74 1.10 -6.38 -17.06
CA ARG A 74 0.30 -7.56 -16.68
C ARG A 74 1.10 -8.54 -15.83
N GLN A 75 2.33 -8.83 -16.23
CA GLN A 75 3.19 -9.78 -15.52
C GLN A 75 3.57 -9.22 -14.15
N ARG A 76 3.90 -7.94 -14.06
CA ARG A 76 4.22 -7.27 -12.79
C ARG A 76 3.02 -7.23 -11.83
N LEU A 77 1.82 -6.99 -12.36
CA LEU A 77 0.59 -7.10 -11.57
C LEU A 77 0.38 -8.53 -11.03
N ASN A 78 0.69 -9.55 -11.82
CA ASN A 78 0.64 -10.94 -11.35
C ASN A 78 1.67 -11.20 -10.25
N VAL A 79 2.91 -10.70 -10.35
CA VAL A 79 3.94 -10.84 -9.30
C VAL A 79 3.48 -10.21 -7.99
N LEU A 80 2.88 -9.01 -8.04
CA LEU A 80 2.30 -8.37 -6.85
C LEU A 80 1.16 -9.19 -6.25
N ALA A 81 0.35 -9.85 -7.08
CA ALA A 81 -0.73 -10.73 -6.62
C ALA A 81 -0.20 -12.03 -5.99
N GLU A 82 0.82 -12.65 -6.58
CA GLU A 82 1.49 -13.85 -6.04
C GLU A 82 2.12 -13.56 -4.67
N LYS A 83 2.66 -12.36 -4.47
CA LYS A 83 3.20 -11.89 -3.19
C LYS A 83 2.11 -11.39 -2.22
N SER A 84 0.82 -11.53 -2.57
CA SER A 84 -0.32 -11.09 -1.77
C SER A 84 -0.30 -9.59 -1.42
N LEU A 85 0.36 -8.77 -2.25
CA LEU A 85 0.41 -7.31 -2.09
C LEU A 85 -0.80 -6.62 -2.74
N ILE A 86 -1.42 -7.30 -3.71
CA ILE A 86 -2.71 -6.94 -4.29
C ILE A 86 -3.57 -8.20 -4.45
N SER A 87 -4.88 -8.04 -4.64
CA SER A 87 -5.76 -9.07 -5.20
C SER A 87 -6.43 -8.53 -6.46
N ILE A 88 -6.82 -9.44 -7.36
CA ILE A 88 -7.61 -9.10 -8.55
C ILE A 88 -8.97 -9.78 -8.40
N GLU A 89 -9.99 -8.99 -8.14
CA GLU A 89 -11.34 -9.46 -7.86
C GLU A 89 -12.30 -8.89 -8.89
N SER A 90 -12.98 -9.76 -9.64
CA SER A 90 -13.94 -9.35 -10.68
C SER A 90 -13.36 -8.33 -11.69
N GLY A 91 -12.06 -8.45 -11.99
CA GLY A 91 -11.34 -7.54 -12.90
C GLY A 91 -10.92 -6.20 -12.29
N TYR A 92 -11.07 -6.02 -10.97
CA TYR A 92 -10.57 -4.85 -10.24
C TYR A 92 -9.33 -5.21 -9.43
N ILE A 93 -8.35 -4.32 -9.44
CA ILE A 93 -7.23 -4.39 -8.51
C ILE A 93 -7.73 -3.94 -7.14
N LYS A 94 -7.39 -4.71 -6.12
CA LYS A 94 -7.66 -4.41 -4.72
C LYS A 94 -6.34 -4.41 -3.96
N MET A 95 -6.11 -3.35 -3.19
CA MET A 95 -4.98 -3.27 -2.27
C MET A 95 -5.51 -3.10 -0.85
N HIS A 96 -4.98 -3.89 0.07
CA HIS A 96 -5.39 -3.79 1.47
C HIS A 96 -5.02 -2.41 2.04
N SER A 97 -5.87 -1.85 2.90
CA SER A 97 -5.71 -0.49 3.42
C SER A 97 -4.36 -0.25 4.12
N LEU A 98 -3.80 -1.27 4.78
CA LEU A 98 -2.47 -1.17 5.39
C LEU A 98 -1.34 -1.08 4.37
N LEU A 99 -1.44 -1.81 3.25
CA LEU A 99 -0.48 -1.74 2.16
C LEU A 99 -0.57 -0.41 1.43
N GLN A 100 -1.80 0.09 1.23
CA GLN A 100 -2.02 1.43 0.69
C GLN A 100 -1.39 2.51 1.57
N LYS A 101 -1.60 2.45 2.89
CA LYS A 101 -0.95 3.35 3.85
C LYS A 101 0.57 3.25 3.80
N LEU A 102 1.14 2.05 3.70
CA LEU A 102 2.58 1.87 3.54
C LEU A 102 3.09 2.59 2.28
N GLY A 103 2.43 2.40 1.14
CA GLY A 103 2.79 3.07 -0.11
C GLY A 103 2.78 4.60 0.01
N LEU A 104 1.72 5.15 0.62
CA LEU A 104 1.61 6.59 0.88
C LEU A 104 2.72 7.11 1.81
N GLU A 105 3.03 6.39 2.89
CA GLU A 105 4.11 6.78 3.79
C GLU A 105 5.48 6.74 3.11
N ILE A 106 5.72 5.80 2.20
CA ILE A 106 6.96 5.73 1.42
C ILE A 106 7.11 6.99 0.55
N VAL A 107 6.05 7.38 -0.17
CA VAL A 107 6.04 8.59 -1.01
C VAL A 107 6.26 9.86 -0.18
N CYS A 108 5.57 10.00 0.95
CA CYS A 108 5.75 11.16 1.83
C CYS A 108 7.19 11.27 2.38
N LYS A 109 7.84 10.14 2.68
CA LYS A 109 9.24 10.13 3.13
C LYS A 109 10.23 10.42 2.00
N GLN A 110 9.94 10.03 0.76
CA GLN A 110 10.75 10.39 -0.39
C GLN A 110 10.66 11.90 -0.69
N SER A 111 9.45 12.47 -0.67
CA SER A 111 9.23 13.90 -0.93
C SER A 111 9.78 14.84 0.14
N THR A 112 10.04 14.36 1.37
CA THR A 112 10.67 15.18 2.42
C THR A 112 12.20 15.19 2.31
N HIS A 113 12.77 14.39 1.42
CA HIS A 113 14.22 14.24 1.24
C HIS A 113 14.73 14.75 -0.12
N GLU A 114 13.85 15.16 -1.03
CA GLU A 114 14.17 15.91 -2.26
C GLU A 114 13.55 17.32 -2.19
N PRO A 115 14.35 18.40 -2.20
CA PRO A 115 13.87 19.78 -2.27
C PRO A 115 13.33 20.15 -3.66
#